data_AF-A0A8S0WH45-F1
#
_entry.id   AF-A0A8S0WH45-F1
#
_cell.length_a   1.000
_cell.length_b   1.000
_cell.length_c   1.000
_cell.angle_alpha   90.00
_cell.angle_beta   90.00
_cell.angle_gamma   90.00
#
_symmetry.space_group_name_H-M   'P 1'
#
loop_
_entity.id
_entity.type
_entity.pdbx_description
1 polymer ?
#
loop_
_entity_poly.entity_id
_entity_poly.type
_entity_poly.pdbx_seq_one_letter_code
_entity_poly.pdbx_strand_id
1 'polypeptide(L)'
;MLELALRHFSGVVYVDRDISAASKLLRGVYEGPFPQDKKAVAASAIAYLFLDCRDPDSPHEPLSIRHRRGAIRFAGEICRLNLFSCTSVLVADAAFGRLAALAERSAVVDLKVVQEMSLAFKEETGYRAYKSNICSRCKIEQPKDALHECAVPCSKIHKPIYCGIACQKADWADHRRWCKNDIVIIRNPIDDPALYSVHLAQDTHTRTFS
;
A
#
# COMPACT_ATOMS: atom_id res chain seq x y z
N MET A 1 -6.30 -13.45 24.06
CA MET A 1 -6.74 -12.93 22.74
C MET A 1 -8.17 -12.42 22.77
N LEU A 2 -9.16 -13.23 23.17
CA LEU A 2 -10.57 -12.80 23.20
C LEU A 2 -10.80 -11.51 24.00
N GLU A 3 -10.23 -11.39 25.20
CA GLU A 3 -10.36 -10.17 26.01
C GLU A 3 -9.81 -8.91 25.31
N LEU A 4 -8.62 -9.04 24.69
CA LEU A 4 -8.01 -7.94 23.93
C LEU A 4 -8.86 -7.55 22.72
N ALA A 5 -9.42 -8.54 22.02
CA ALA A 5 -10.34 -8.33 20.92
C ALA A 5 -11.65 -7.68 21.38
N LEU A 6 -12.24 -8.13 22.49
CA LEU A 6 -13.47 -7.55 23.04
C LEU A 6 -13.28 -6.08 23.43
N ARG A 7 -12.17 -5.76 24.10
CA ARG A 7 -11.81 -4.36 24.43
C ARG A 7 -11.65 -3.50 23.17
N HIS A 8 -10.99 -4.06 22.16
CA HIS A 8 -10.84 -3.41 20.87
C HIS A 8 -12.18 -3.12 20.19
N PHE A 9 -13.06 -4.13 20.08
CA PHE A 9 -14.38 -3.97 19.45
C PHE A 9 -15.35 -3.12 20.26
N SER A 10 -15.17 -3.03 21.58
CA SER A 10 -15.96 -2.13 22.43
C SER A 10 -15.46 -0.69 22.42
N GLY A 11 -14.38 -0.37 21.69
CA GLY A 11 -13.74 0.94 21.70
C GLY A 11 -13.02 1.27 23.01
N VAL A 12 -12.89 0.34 23.95
CA VAL A 12 -12.23 0.61 25.24
C VAL A 12 -10.75 0.23 25.10
N VAL A 13 -9.95 1.14 24.56
CA VAL A 13 -8.54 0.88 24.29
C VAL A 13 -7.63 1.61 25.27
N TYR A 14 -6.90 0.84 26.07
CA TYR A 14 -5.86 1.34 26.97
C TYR A 14 -4.50 1.04 26.36
N VAL A 15 -4.06 1.90 25.44
CA VAL A 15 -2.91 1.66 24.54
C VAL A 15 -1.71 1.00 25.23
N ASP A 16 -1.20 1.54 26.34
CA ASP A 16 -0.01 0.99 26.99
C ASP A 16 -0.26 -0.39 27.64
N ARG A 17 -1.44 -0.56 28.26
CA ARG A 17 -1.87 -1.83 28.85
C ARG A 17 -2.08 -2.88 27.77
N ASP A 18 -2.69 -2.50 26.67
CA ASP A 18 -3.02 -3.39 25.56
C ASP A 18 -1.76 -3.76 24.75
N ILE A 19 -0.82 -2.84 24.56
CA ILE A 19 0.53 -3.14 24.04
C ILE A 19 1.23 -4.14 24.97
N SER A 20 1.26 -3.90 26.28
CA SER A 20 1.90 -4.84 27.23
C SER A 20 1.25 -6.23 27.19
N ALA A 21 -0.08 -6.30 27.14
CA ALA A 21 -0.82 -7.55 27.04
C ALA A 21 -0.54 -8.26 25.71
N ALA A 22 -0.52 -7.53 24.58
CA ALA A 22 -0.20 -8.05 23.27
C ALA A 22 1.23 -8.62 23.19
N SER A 23 2.23 -7.94 23.76
CA SER A 23 3.60 -8.46 23.82
C SER A 23 3.69 -9.77 24.61
N LYS A 24 2.97 -9.88 25.75
CA LYS A 24 2.90 -11.13 26.52
C LYS A 24 2.24 -12.26 25.73
N LEU A 25 1.14 -11.95 25.03
CA LEU A 25 0.44 -12.92 24.17
C LEU A 25 1.33 -13.39 23.01
N LEU A 26 2.00 -12.46 22.33
CA LEU A 26 2.89 -12.78 21.21
C LEU A 26 4.03 -13.70 21.65
N ARG A 27 4.65 -13.41 22.81
CA ARG A 27 5.65 -14.29 23.40
C ARG A 27 5.10 -15.69 23.65
N GLY A 28 3.93 -15.80 24.28
CA GLY A 28 3.29 -17.09 24.53
C GLY A 28 2.94 -17.87 23.25
N VAL A 29 2.56 -17.17 22.17
CA VAL A 29 2.35 -17.79 20.86
C VAL A 29 3.68 -18.33 20.30
N TYR A 30 4.74 -17.52 20.36
CA TYR A 30 6.05 -17.88 19.81
C TYR A 30 6.71 -19.03 20.57
N GLU A 31 6.74 -18.96 21.90
CA GLU A 31 7.35 -19.96 22.78
C GLU A 31 6.48 -21.22 22.95
N GLY A 32 5.18 -21.12 22.66
CA GLY A 32 4.24 -22.22 22.81
C GLY A 32 4.48 -23.39 21.83
N PRO A 33 3.93 -24.57 22.12
CA PRO A 33 4.09 -25.79 21.32
C PRO A 33 3.16 -25.82 20.09
N PHE A 34 2.96 -24.67 19.44
CA PHE A 34 2.08 -24.55 18.27
C PHE A 34 2.88 -24.80 16.97
N PRO A 35 2.25 -25.43 15.96
CA PRO A 35 2.76 -25.42 14.59
C PRO A 35 3.02 -24.00 14.05
N GLN A 36 4.03 -23.85 13.18
CA GLN A 36 4.51 -22.55 12.69
C GLN A 36 3.41 -21.73 11.97
N ASP A 37 2.58 -22.39 11.17
CA ASP A 37 1.43 -21.81 10.47
C ASP A 37 0.42 -21.22 11.47
N LYS A 38 0.12 -21.93 12.56
CA LYS A 38 -0.78 -21.46 13.61
C LYS A 38 -0.16 -20.30 14.40
N LYS A 39 1.16 -20.31 14.62
CA LYS A 39 1.87 -19.18 15.23
C LYS A 39 1.75 -17.92 14.39
N ALA A 40 1.93 -18.02 13.07
CA ALA A 40 1.81 -16.89 12.15
C ALA A 40 0.39 -16.32 12.14
N VAL A 41 -0.65 -17.16 12.15
CA VAL A 41 -2.05 -16.71 12.23
C VAL A 41 -2.34 -16.01 13.56
N ALA A 42 -1.94 -16.59 14.69
CA ALA A 42 -2.17 -15.98 16.00
C ALA A 42 -1.40 -14.66 16.17
N ALA A 43 -0.15 -14.61 15.71
CA ALA A 43 0.65 -13.39 15.67
C ALA A 43 -0.03 -12.30 14.80
N SER A 44 -0.55 -12.68 13.63
CA SER A 44 -1.30 -11.79 12.75
C SER A 44 -2.50 -11.17 13.45
N ALA A 45 -3.29 -11.98 14.14
CA ALA A 45 -4.47 -11.52 14.86
C ALA A 45 -4.11 -10.50 15.95
N ILE A 46 -3.02 -10.74 16.71
CA ILE A 46 -2.55 -9.81 17.75
C ILE A 46 -2.19 -8.45 17.14
N ALA A 47 -1.44 -8.43 16.03
CA ALA A 47 -1.05 -7.18 15.39
C ALA A 47 -2.23 -6.47 14.68
N TYR A 48 -3.18 -7.23 14.14
CA TYR A 48 -4.35 -6.68 13.45
C TYR A 48 -5.21 -5.81 14.37
N LEU A 49 -5.28 -6.17 15.65
CA LEU A 49 -5.96 -5.39 16.69
C LEU A 49 -5.41 -3.97 16.86
N PHE A 50 -4.23 -3.65 16.31
CA PHE A 50 -3.69 -2.28 16.34
C PHE A 50 -3.78 -1.57 14.98
N LEU A 51 -4.13 -2.30 13.92
CA LEU A 51 -4.36 -1.74 12.59
C LEU A 51 -5.78 -1.18 12.42
N ASP A 52 -6.79 -1.77 13.08
CA ASP A 52 -8.21 -1.44 12.86
C ASP A 52 -8.84 -0.62 14.01
N CYS A 53 -8.03 -0.11 14.95
CA CYS A 53 -8.51 0.75 16.05
C CYS A 53 -9.03 2.08 15.48
N ARG A 54 -10.33 2.20 15.28
CA ARG A 54 -10.96 3.52 15.17
C ARG A 54 -10.92 4.19 16.54
N ASP A 55 -10.64 5.48 16.56
CA ASP A 55 -10.79 6.25 17.79
C ASP A 55 -12.29 6.31 18.13
N PRO A 56 -12.74 5.81 19.30
CA PRO A 56 -14.16 5.82 19.66
C PRO A 56 -14.70 7.24 19.78
N ASP A 57 -13.85 8.18 20.23
CA ASP A 57 -14.19 9.58 20.41
C ASP A 57 -14.12 10.34 19.09
N SER A 58 -13.54 9.73 18.05
CA SER A 58 -13.37 10.32 16.73
C SER A 58 -13.44 9.26 15.63
N PRO A 59 -14.63 8.71 15.33
CA PRO A 59 -14.81 7.58 14.40
C PRO A 59 -14.43 7.91 12.94
N HIS A 60 -14.25 9.20 12.64
CA HIS A 60 -13.78 9.70 11.35
C HIS A 60 -12.31 10.10 11.36
N GLU A 61 -11.67 10.21 12.53
CA GLU A 61 -10.23 10.48 12.56
C GLU A 61 -9.43 9.21 12.29
N PRO A 62 -8.35 9.34 11.51
CA PRO A 62 -7.43 8.24 11.30
C PRO A 62 -6.89 7.76 12.66
N LEU A 63 -6.75 6.43 12.84
CA LEU A 63 -6.06 5.77 13.97
C LEU A 63 -5.09 6.69 14.69
N SER A 64 -5.23 6.83 16.02
CA SER A 64 -4.29 7.65 16.78
C SER A 64 -2.85 7.22 16.48
N ILE A 65 -1.92 8.19 16.42
CA ILE A 65 -0.52 7.95 16.06
C ILE A 65 0.09 6.80 16.89
N ARG A 66 -0.36 6.61 18.12
CA ARG A 66 0.09 5.54 19.01
C ARG A 66 -0.33 4.14 18.53
N HIS A 67 -1.57 3.95 18.06
CA HIS A 67 -2.03 2.66 17.52
C HIS A 67 -1.24 2.25 16.28
N ARG A 68 -1.04 3.22 15.37
CA ARG A 68 -0.20 3.06 14.18
C ARG A 68 1.20 2.59 14.51
N ARG A 69 1.82 3.20 15.53
CA ARG A 69 3.14 2.80 16.03
C ARG A 69 3.13 1.40 16.63
N GLY A 70 2.10 1.06 17.40
CA GLY A 70 1.89 -0.28 17.94
C GLY A 70 1.84 -1.33 16.81
N ALA A 71 1.03 -1.09 15.78
CA ALA A 71 0.90 -1.97 14.63
C ALA A 71 2.24 -2.18 13.90
N ILE A 72 2.97 -1.09 13.62
CA ILE A 72 4.30 -1.17 12.98
C ILE A 72 5.27 -1.99 13.84
N ARG A 73 5.33 -1.68 15.13
CA ARG A 73 6.23 -2.38 16.07
C ARG A 73 5.93 -3.87 16.14
N PHE A 74 4.66 -4.24 16.31
CA PHE A 74 4.27 -5.65 16.38
C PHE A 74 4.50 -6.37 15.06
N ALA A 75 4.19 -5.75 13.91
CA ALA A 75 4.51 -6.34 12.62
C ALA A 75 6.03 -6.56 12.46
N GLY A 76 6.86 -5.61 12.89
CA GLY A 76 8.31 -5.75 12.90
C GLY A 76 8.80 -6.89 13.80
N GLU A 77 8.27 -7.00 15.02
CA GLU A 77 8.57 -8.09 15.96
C GLU A 77 8.18 -9.46 15.37
N ILE A 78 6.98 -9.57 14.82
CA ILE A 78 6.47 -10.78 14.14
C ILE A 78 7.37 -11.19 12.98
N CYS A 79 7.81 -10.22 12.17
CA CYS A 79 8.74 -10.45 11.07
C CYS A 79 10.08 -11.01 11.57
N ARG A 80 10.67 -10.42 12.64
CA ARG A 80 11.93 -10.93 13.23
C ARG A 80 11.82 -12.35 13.78
N LEU A 81 10.62 -12.76 14.20
CA LEU A 81 10.34 -14.12 14.65
C LEU A 81 10.10 -15.11 13.49
N ASN A 82 10.28 -14.68 12.24
CA ASN A 82 9.94 -15.44 11.02
C ASN A 82 8.47 -15.92 11.00
N LEU A 83 7.58 -15.11 11.57
CA LEU A 83 6.14 -15.35 11.59
C LEU A 83 5.42 -14.44 10.58
N PHE A 84 6.00 -14.26 9.38
CA PHE A 84 5.45 -13.36 8.37
C PHE A 84 3.96 -13.66 8.11
N SER A 85 3.19 -12.58 8.00
CA SER A 85 1.81 -12.52 8.43
C SER A 85 0.98 -11.64 7.50
N CYS A 86 -0.33 -11.87 7.39
CA CYS A 86 -1.21 -11.00 6.61
C CYS A 86 -1.18 -9.55 7.13
N THR A 87 -1.03 -9.37 8.44
CA THR A 87 -0.87 -8.06 9.08
C THR A 87 0.43 -7.39 8.67
N SER A 88 1.54 -8.14 8.51
CA SER A 88 2.79 -7.59 7.98
C SER A 88 2.63 -7.06 6.56
N VAL A 89 1.85 -7.76 5.71
CA VAL A 89 1.51 -7.28 4.36
C VAL A 89 0.69 -6.00 4.42
N LEU A 90 -0.34 -5.95 5.27
CA LEU A 90 -1.18 -4.77 5.44
C LEU A 90 -0.40 -3.56 5.98
N VAL A 91 0.49 -3.77 6.96
CA VAL A 91 1.39 -2.72 7.47
C VAL A 91 2.33 -2.24 6.36
N ALA A 92 2.93 -3.15 5.58
CA ALA A 92 3.80 -2.78 4.47
C ALA A 92 3.06 -1.94 3.42
N ASP A 93 1.83 -2.34 3.05
CA ASP A 93 1.04 -1.68 2.01
C ASP A 93 0.43 -0.34 2.52
N ALA A 94 -0.06 -0.30 3.75
CA ALA A 94 -0.59 0.93 4.38
C ALA A 94 0.51 1.98 4.65
N ALA A 95 1.77 1.54 4.77
CA ALA A 95 2.89 2.43 5.08
C ALA A 95 3.41 3.26 3.91
N PHE A 96 2.93 3.03 2.68
CA PHE A 96 3.37 3.74 1.48
C PHE A 96 3.02 5.24 1.38
N GLY A 97 2.54 5.87 2.45
CA GLY A 97 2.39 7.33 2.45
C GLY A 97 2.19 7.99 3.80
N ARG A 98 1.27 7.47 4.63
CA ARG A 98 0.86 8.18 5.87
C ARG A 98 1.53 7.68 7.15
N LEU A 99 1.99 6.42 7.20
CA LEU A 99 2.60 5.85 8.42
C LEU A 99 4.09 6.18 8.53
N ALA A 100 4.83 6.17 7.43
CA ALA A 100 6.26 6.48 7.42
C ALA A 100 6.56 7.91 7.91
N ALA A 101 5.69 8.88 7.58
CA ALA A 101 5.82 10.28 8.00
C ALA A 101 5.59 10.49 9.51
N LEU A 102 4.96 9.53 10.20
CA LEU A 102 4.59 9.62 11.62
C LEU A 102 5.44 8.69 12.51
N ALA A 103 6.36 7.95 11.91
CA ALA A 103 7.20 6.97 12.58
C ALA A 103 8.39 7.65 13.27
N GLU A 104 8.53 7.45 14.58
CA GLU A 104 9.78 7.70 15.29
C GLU A 104 10.89 6.76 14.78
N ARG A 105 12.17 7.08 15.04
CA ARG A 105 13.32 6.31 14.54
C ARG A 105 13.20 4.80 14.78
N SER A 106 12.66 4.39 15.93
CA SER A 106 12.44 2.97 16.27
C SER A 106 11.40 2.31 15.35
N ALA A 107 10.26 2.95 15.12
CA ALA A 107 9.22 2.47 14.22
C ALA A 107 9.68 2.43 12.75
N VAL A 108 10.62 3.31 12.35
CA VAL A 108 11.23 3.26 11.00
C VAL A 108 12.02 1.97 10.79
N VAL A 109 12.75 1.49 11.82
CA VAL A 109 13.50 0.23 11.73
C VAL A 109 12.54 -0.95 11.60
N ASP A 110 11.51 -1.01 12.43
CA ASP A 110 10.47 -2.05 12.34
C ASP A 110 9.79 -2.04 10.96
N LEU A 111 9.46 -0.86 10.45
CA LEU A 111 8.84 -0.71 9.15
C LEU A 111 9.74 -1.22 8.01
N LYS A 112 11.03 -0.95 8.05
CA LYS A 112 11.98 -1.46 7.05
C LYS A 112 12.02 -2.99 7.04
N VAL A 113 12.08 -3.62 8.22
CA VAL A 113 12.03 -5.09 8.34
C VAL A 113 10.76 -5.64 7.71
N VAL A 114 9.61 -5.03 8.02
CA VAL A 114 8.31 -5.42 7.45
C VAL A 114 8.29 -5.26 5.93
N GLN A 115 8.86 -4.17 5.40
CA GLN A 115 8.94 -3.91 3.96
C GLN A 115 9.84 -4.91 3.23
N GLU A 116 11.01 -5.23 3.80
CA GLU A 116 11.95 -6.20 3.23
C GLU A 116 11.33 -7.59 3.16
N MET A 117 10.70 -8.06 4.24
CA MET A 117 10.02 -9.36 4.23
C MET A 117 8.81 -9.38 3.29
N SER A 118 8.05 -8.28 3.22
CA SER A 118 6.93 -8.16 2.28
C SER A 118 7.39 -8.21 0.83
N LEU A 119 8.53 -7.59 0.51
CA LEU A 119 9.15 -7.66 -0.81
C LEU A 119 9.55 -9.11 -1.15
N ALA A 120 10.29 -9.78 -0.26
CA ALA A 120 10.70 -11.17 -0.44
C ALA A 120 9.48 -12.10 -0.64
N PHE A 121 8.45 -11.95 0.19
CA PHE A 121 7.20 -12.72 0.06
C PHE A 121 6.52 -12.50 -1.29
N LYS A 122 6.45 -11.25 -1.77
CA LYS A 122 5.85 -10.91 -3.07
C LYS A 122 6.65 -11.51 -4.23
N GLU A 123 7.97 -11.54 -4.12
CA GLU A 123 8.86 -12.15 -5.12
C GLU A 123 8.71 -13.68 -5.17
N GLU A 124 8.67 -14.34 -4.01
CA GLU A 124 8.56 -15.80 -3.89
C GLU A 124 7.17 -16.32 -4.33
N THR A 125 6.11 -15.68 -3.85
CA THR A 125 4.73 -16.16 -4.05
C THR A 125 4.08 -15.60 -5.30
N GLY A 126 4.66 -14.54 -5.89
CA GLY A 126 3.99 -13.74 -6.90
C GLY A 126 2.76 -13.01 -6.39
N TYR A 127 2.55 -12.93 -5.06
CA TYR A 127 1.41 -12.25 -4.44
C TYR A 127 1.31 -10.82 -4.95
N ARG A 128 0.09 -10.46 -5.37
CA ARG A 128 -0.25 -9.12 -5.82
C ARG A 128 -1.26 -8.56 -4.85
N ALA A 129 -0.95 -7.39 -4.28
CA ALA A 129 -1.96 -6.63 -3.57
C ALA A 129 -3.17 -6.43 -4.49
N TYR A 130 -4.37 -6.56 -3.92
CA TYR A 130 -5.61 -6.36 -4.65
C TYR A 130 -5.56 -5.00 -5.35
N LYS A 131 -5.86 -4.96 -6.66
CA LYS A 131 -5.86 -3.70 -7.42
C LYS A 131 -6.88 -2.78 -6.77
N SER A 132 -6.38 -1.70 -6.18
CA SER A 132 -7.24 -0.66 -5.63
C SER A 132 -8.15 -0.14 -6.74
N ASN A 133 -9.36 0.23 -6.38
CA ASN A 133 -10.25 0.99 -7.22
C ASN A 133 -10.05 2.50 -7.00
N ILE A 134 -8.90 2.92 -6.45
CA ILE A 134 -8.62 4.32 -6.13
C ILE A 134 -7.46 4.82 -7.01
N CYS A 135 -7.67 5.96 -7.65
CA CYS A 135 -6.62 6.63 -8.42
C CYS A 135 -5.45 7.05 -7.51
N SER A 136 -4.24 6.71 -7.91
CA SER A 136 -3.00 7.00 -7.16
C SER A 136 -2.74 8.49 -6.98
N ARG A 137 -3.25 9.35 -7.88
CA ARG A 137 -3.11 10.80 -7.76
C ARG A 137 -4.27 11.46 -7.02
N CYS A 138 -5.49 11.41 -7.57
CA CYS A 138 -6.62 12.16 -7.03
C CYS A 138 -7.29 11.50 -5.82
N LYS A 139 -6.93 10.24 -5.51
CA LYS A 139 -7.46 9.46 -4.38
C LYS A 139 -8.98 9.25 -4.42
N ILE A 140 -9.60 9.42 -5.59
CA ILE A 140 -11.02 9.16 -5.84
C ILE A 140 -11.19 7.71 -6.28
N GLU A 141 -12.22 7.06 -5.74
CA GLU A 141 -12.66 5.73 -6.14
C GLU A 141 -13.29 5.76 -7.54
N GLN A 142 -12.92 4.82 -8.38
CA GLN A 142 -13.32 4.70 -9.77
C GLN A 142 -13.76 3.26 -10.05
N PRO A 143 -14.63 3.04 -11.04
CA PRO A 143 -14.82 1.71 -11.60
C PRO A 143 -13.46 1.08 -11.96
N LYS A 144 -13.28 -0.22 -11.69
CA LYS A 144 -11.97 -0.88 -11.83
C LYS A 144 -11.42 -0.82 -13.27
N ASP A 145 -12.32 -0.84 -14.23
CA ASP A 145 -12.10 -0.73 -15.68
C ASP A 145 -11.74 0.69 -16.13
N ALA A 146 -12.06 1.71 -15.32
CA ALA A 146 -11.69 3.10 -15.57
C ALA A 146 -10.28 3.47 -15.05
N LEU A 147 -9.56 2.51 -14.43
CA LEU A 147 -8.21 2.72 -13.93
C LEU A 147 -7.16 2.10 -14.85
N HIS A 148 -6.18 2.91 -15.23
CA HIS A 148 -5.08 2.50 -16.09
C HIS A 148 -3.78 2.45 -15.27
N GLU A 149 -3.10 1.30 -15.34
CA GLU A 149 -1.75 1.17 -14.80
C GLU A 149 -0.77 2.02 -15.61
N CYS A 150 0.31 2.49 -14.96
CA CYS A 150 1.43 3.07 -15.68
C CYS A 150 1.92 2.09 -16.78
N ALA A 151 1.99 2.55 -18.03
CA ALA A 151 2.36 1.69 -19.17
C ALA A 151 3.85 1.28 -19.17
N VAL A 152 4.68 1.94 -18.37
CA VAL A 152 6.13 1.76 -18.32
C VAL A 152 6.50 0.61 -17.36
N PRO A 153 7.63 -0.10 -17.55
CA PRO A 153 8.16 -1.10 -16.61
C PRO A 153 8.54 -0.50 -15.25
N CYS A 154 7.52 -0.13 -14.47
CA CYS A 154 7.63 0.15 -13.06
C CYS A 154 7.92 -1.16 -12.33
N SER A 155 8.62 -1.09 -11.20
CA SER A 155 8.59 -2.21 -10.25
C SER A 155 7.13 -2.57 -9.98
N LYS A 156 6.78 -3.86 -10.11
CA LYS A 156 5.38 -4.34 -10.01
C LYS A 156 4.71 -3.91 -8.70
N ILE A 157 5.49 -3.68 -7.65
CA ILE A 157 5.04 -3.29 -6.31
C ILE A 157 4.75 -1.78 -6.24
N HIS A 158 5.39 -0.99 -7.10
CA HIS A 158 5.25 0.45 -7.18
C HIS A 158 4.58 0.87 -8.49
N LYS A 159 3.74 0.02 -9.08
CA LYS A 159 3.05 0.32 -10.33
C LYS A 159 1.73 1.04 -10.01
N PRO A 160 1.68 2.38 -10.08
CA PRO A 160 0.48 3.13 -9.76
C PRO A 160 -0.60 2.92 -10.82
N ILE A 161 -1.82 3.21 -10.42
CA ILE A 161 -3.02 3.20 -11.26
C ILE A 161 -3.66 4.59 -11.25
N TYR A 162 -4.14 5.04 -12.40
CA TYR A 162 -4.67 6.38 -12.58
C TYR A 162 -6.00 6.34 -13.29
N CYS A 163 -6.91 7.26 -12.95
CA CYS A 163 -8.15 7.46 -13.69
C CYS A 163 -7.95 8.12 -15.06
N GLY A 164 -6.72 8.49 -15.40
CA GLY A 164 -6.36 9.08 -16.68
C GLY A 164 -4.96 9.69 -16.70
N ILE A 165 -4.54 10.09 -17.90
CA ILE A 165 -3.21 10.64 -18.18
C ILE A 165 -2.94 11.93 -17.39
N ALA A 166 -3.95 12.77 -17.15
CA ALA A 166 -3.80 13.98 -16.36
C ALA A 166 -3.33 13.68 -14.93
N CYS A 167 -3.92 12.65 -14.30
CA CYS A 167 -3.53 12.19 -12.97
C CYS A 167 -2.12 11.59 -12.96
N GLN A 168 -1.76 10.81 -13.98
CA GLN A 168 -0.41 10.26 -14.12
C GLN A 168 0.65 11.35 -14.27
N LYS A 169 0.43 12.33 -15.17
CA LYS A 169 1.36 13.44 -15.39
C LYS A 169 1.56 14.28 -14.12
N ALA A 170 0.48 14.53 -13.39
CA ALA A 170 0.54 15.28 -12.13
C ALA A 170 1.26 14.51 -11.00
N ASP A 171 1.25 13.18 -11.02
CA ASP A 171 1.93 12.33 -10.04
C ASP A 171 3.38 11.99 -10.44
N TRP A 172 3.81 12.39 -11.63
CA TRP A 172 5.07 11.95 -12.24
C TRP A 172 6.30 12.31 -11.39
N ALA A 173 6.31 13.48 -10.75
CA ALA A 173 7.42 13.91 -9.90
C ALA A 173 7.68 12.93 -8.75
N ASP A 174 6.62 12.38 -8.16
CA ASP A 174 6.68 11.41 -7.07
C ASP A 174 6.88 9.99 -7.59
N HIS A 175 6.25 9.64 -8.71
CA HIS A 175 6.26 8.29 -9.29
C HIS A 175 7.60 7.92 -9.93
N ARG A 176 8.25 8.86 -10.63
CA ARG A 176 9.42 8.59 -11.49
C ARG A 176 10.59 7.90 -10.80
N ARG A 177 10.73 8.03 -9.48
CA ARG A 177 11.78 7.35 -8.69
C ARG A 177 11.64 5.83 -8.64
N TRP A 178 10.45 5.30 -8.95
CA TRP A 178 10.17 3.85 -8.98
C TRP A 178 9.84 3.32 -10.37
N CYS A 179 9.68 4.23 -11.33
CA CYS A 179 9.52 3.93 -12.74
C CYS A 179 10.92 3.72 -13.33
N LYS A 180 11.32 2.46 -13.57
CA LYS A 180 12.63 2.16 -14.17
C LYS A 180 12.62 2.62 -15.62
N ASN A 181 13.14 3.82 -15.88
CA ASN A 181 13.30 4.38 -17.21
C ASN A 181 14.61 3.91 -17.87
N ASP A 182 14.89 2.61 -17.85
CA ASP A 182 15.90 2.06 -18.76
C ASP A 182 15.16 1.49 -19.98
N ILE A 183 14.96 2.38 -20.95
CA ILE A 183 14.63 2.13 -22.35
C ILE A 183 13.14 1.96 -22.72
N VAL A 184 12.79 2.73 -23.76
CA VAL A 184 11.59 2.81 -24.60
C VAL A 184 10.37 3.48 -23.96
N ILE A 185 10.30 4.79 -24.19
CA ILE A 185 9.03 5.48 -24.47
C ILE A 185 8.34 4.67 -25.59
N ILE A 186 7.47 3.72 -25.23
CA ILE A 186 6.45 3.27 -26.17
C ILE A 186 5.49 4.44 -26.28
N ARG A 187 5.79 5.31 -27.24
CA ARG A 187 4.82 6.20 -27.84
C ARG A 187 3.61 5.32 -28.16
N ASN A 188 2.45 5.61 -27.57
CA ASN A 188 1.25 5.34 -28.35
C ASN A 188 1.40 6.17 -29.63
N PRO A 189 1.09 5.65 -30.83
CA PRO A 189 1.31 6.34 -32.12
C PRO A 189 0.41 7.57 -32.34
N ILE A 190 -0.15 8.14 -31.29
CA ILE A 190 -1.10 9.24 -31.34
C ILE A 190 -0.55 10.26 -30.35
N ASP A 191 -0.31 11.48 -30.84
CA ASP A 191 0.15 12.66 -30.10
C ASP A 191 1.67 12.88 -30.01
N ASP A 192 2.34 12.95 -31.17
CA ASP A 192 3.51 13.83 -31.33
C ASP A 192 3.07 15.10 -32.11
N PRO A 193 2.94 16.27 -31.44
CA PRO A 193 2.52 17.51 -32.09
C PRO A 193 3.59 18.12 -33.01
N ALA A 194 4.77 17.51 -33.15
CA ALA A 194 5.82 17.95 -34.08
C ALA A 194 5.62 17.43 -35.53
N LEU A 195 4.62 16.59 -35.80
CA LEU A 195 4.20 16.20 -37.16
C LEU A 195 3.07 17.09 -37.72
N TYR A 196 2.69 18.15 -37.01
CA TYR A 196 1.57 19.03 -37.32
C TYR A 196 1.88 20.07 -38.41
N SER A 197 2.42 19.65 -39.56
CA SER A 197 2.67 20.54 -40.70
C SER A 197 2.57 19.90 -42.10
N VAL A 198 2.04 18.67 -42.26
CA VAL A 198 1.97 18.03 -43.59
C VAL A 198 0.56 17.58 -44.01
N HIS A 199 -0.48 17.72 -43.17
CA HIS A 199 -1.86 17.32 -43.55
C HIS A 199 -2.90 18.43 -43.50
N LEU A 200 -2.50 19.66 -43.84
CA LEU A 200 -3.43 20.78 -44.10
C LEU A 200 -3.21 21.43 -45.47
N ALA A 201 -2.54 20.75 -46.40
CA ALA A 201 -2.28 21.26 -47.74
C ALA A 201 -2.64 20.21 -48.80
N GLN A 202 -3.89 19.73 -48.79
CA GLN A 202 -4.48 19.01 -49.92
C GLN A 202 -6.01 18.91 -49.73
N ASP A 203 -6.67 20.06 -49.58
CA ASP A 203 -8.11 20.19 -49.83
C ASP A 203 -8.43 21.65 -50.23
N THR A 204 -7.80 22.10 -51.32
CA THR A 204 -8.26 23.25 -52.09
C THR A 204 -8.10 22.94 -53.58
N HIS A 205 -9.22 23.05 -54.31
CA HIS A 205 -9.43 22.81 -55.76
C HIS A 205 -9.48 21.31 -56.14
N THR A 206 -10.51 20.76 -56.78
CA THR A 206 -11.47 21.33 -57.75
C THR A 206 -12.62 20.34 -57.96
N ARG A 207 -13.89 20.77 -57.89
CA ARG A 207 -14.92 20.42 -58.89
C ARG A 207 -16.18 21.27 -58.70
N THR A 208 -16.19 22.35 -59.47
CA THR A 208 -17.37 23.11 -59.89
C THR A 208 -18.28 22.27 -60.79
N PHE A 209 -19.59 22.42 -60.56
CA PHE A 209 -20.73 22.38 -61.48
C PHE A 209 -20.65 21.60 -62.81
N SER A 210 -21.60 20.68 -62.99
CA SER A 210 -22.70 20.80 -63.98
C SER A 210 -23.83 19.86 -63.59
#